data_AF-A0A7V4LF26-F1
#
_entry.id   AF-A0A7V4LF26-F1
#
_cell.length_a   1.000
_cell.length_b   1.000
_cell.length_c   1.000
_cell.angle_alpha   90.00
_cell.angle_beta   90.00
_cell.angle_gamma   90.00
#
_symmetry.space_group_name_H-M   'P 1'
#
loop_
_entity.id
_entity.type
_entity.pdbx_description
1 polymer ?
#
loop_
_entity_poly.entity_id
_entity_poly.type
_entity_poly.pdbx_seq_one_letter_code
_entity_poly.pdbx_strand_id
1 'polypeptide(L)'
;MIRVPLLHGRREAPAAPPAVPPPPLRDVTPVGCGGTQADATDATLELVEEAEPTGSAPAGRFEEFAVEVDLDDEETTVRLAEADAFAARGDFERAARLLLEAHGPRPADPRVRERLAQFATEIGRRAAERGRSGELSATALRAELRRLLHLAPDRGWQDTLRREIAPTVAADDVRRIRALLADGHVSAALPLAEKILAVGCGVPELRLVRHDVVAALVREAAQRERTGDEALRRGDAGRAAACYEDALALLENDRLLLTRLEQARAAPAAARGRRPAPG
;
A
#
# COMPACT_ATOMS: atom_id res chain seq x y z
N MET A 1 -7.63 -19.48 -65.33
CA MET A 1 -8.70 -20.16 -64.58
C MET A 1 -8.03 -21.24 -63.74
N ILE A 2 -7.74 -20.97 -62.47
CA ILE A 2 -6.96 -21.84 -61.58
C ILE A 2 -7.88 -22.24 -60.42
N ARG A 3 -8.14 -23.54 -60.27
CA ARG A 3 -8.89 -24.11 -59.14
C ARG A 3 -7.92 -24.42 -58.01
N VAL A 4 -8.16 -23.86 -56.83
CA VAL A 4 -7.45 -24.19 -55.59
C VAL A 4 -8.38 -25.06 -54.73
N PRO A 5 -7.93 -26.23 -54.23
CA PRO A 5 -8.78 -27.11 -53.43
C PRO A 5 -8.90 -26.63 -51.98
N LEU A 6 -10.13 -26.63 -51.46
CA LEU A 6 -10.46 -26.37 -50.06
C LEU A 6 -10.11 -27.60 -49.21
N LEU A 7 -9.05 -27.52 -48.40
CA LEU A 7 -8.77 -28.49 -47.34
C LEU A 7 -9.62 -28.16 -46.10
N HIS A 8 -10.65 -28.95 -45.87
CA HIS A 8 -11.39 -28.98 -44.60
C HIS A 8 -10.57 -29.76 -43.56
N GLY A 9 -9.72 -29.07 -42.81
CA GLY A 9 -9.09 -29.60 -41.60
C GLY A 9 -10.00 -29.42 -40.39
N ARG A 10 -10.68 -30.48 -39.95
CA ARG A 10 -11.27 -30.54 -38.60
C ARG A 10 -10.12 -30.50 -37.59
N ARG A 11 -10.01 -29.41 -36.82
CA ARG A 11 -9.15 -29.37 -35.63
C ARG A 11 -9.88 -30.06 -34.48
N GLU A 12 -9.43 -31.25 -34.13
CA GLU A 12 -9.79 -31.88 -32.85
C GLU A 12 -9.12 -31.10 -31.71
N ALA A 13 -9.88 -30.86 -30.63
CA ALA A 13 -9.39 -30.19 -29.44
C ALA A 13 -8.38 -31.08 -28.70
N PRO A 14 -7.27 -30.53 -28.16
CA PRO A 14 -6.33 -31.32 -27.38
C PRO A 14 -7.00 -31.82 -26.09
N ALA A 15 -6.86 -33.12 -25.83
CA ALA A 15 -7.37 -33.77 -24.62
C ALA A 15 -6.76 -33.15 -23.35
N ALA A 16 -7.60 -32.92 -22.34
CA ALA A 16 -7.17 -32.38 -21.05
C ALA A 16 -6.21 -33.35 -20.34
N PRO A 17 -5.13 -32.83 -19.70
CA PRO A 17 -4.20 -33.68 -18.95
C PRO A 17 -4.88 -34.31 -17.72
N PRO A 18 -4.43 -35.51 -17.30
CA PRO A 18 -5.00 -36.20 -16.14
C PRO A 18 -4.77 -35.42 -14.83
N ALA A 19 -5.77 -35.44 -13.95
CA ALA A 19 -5.76 -34.75 -12.67
C ALA A 19 -4.67 -35.32 -11.74
N VAL A 20 -3.82 -34.44 -11.21
CA VAL A 20 -2.81 -34.79 -10.20
C VAL A 20 -3.49 -34.84 -8.83
N PRO A 21 -3.32 -35.92 -8.04
CA PRO A 21 -3.88 -35.99 -6.69
C PRO A 21 -3.17 -35.03 -5.73
N PRO A 22 -3.89 -34.43 -4.77
CA PRO A 22 -3.30 -33.52 -3.80
C PRO A 22 -2.37 -34.25 -2.81
N PRO A 23 -1.32 -33.59 -2.30
CA PRO A 23 -0.42 -34.18 -1.32
C PRO A 23 -1.11 -34.36 0.04
N PRO A 24 -0.67 -35.34 0.85
CA PRO A 24 -1.24 -35.59 2.17
C PRO A 24 -0.95 -34.45 3.14
N LEU A 25 -1.98 -34.06 3.90
CA LEU A 25 -1.91 -33.09 4.98
C LEU A 25 -0.99 -33.62 6.08
N ARG A 26 0.04 -32.85 6.45
CA ARG A 26 0.85 -33.10 7.65
C ARG A 26 0.18 -32.45 8.84
N ASP A 27 -0.05 -33.24 9.88
CA ASP A 27 -0.52 -32.78 11.18
C ASP A 27 0.50 -31.82 11.80
N VAL A 28 0.06 -30.60 12.09
CA VAL A 28 0.81 -29.62 12.88
C VAL A 28 0.29 -29.70 14.30
N THR A 29 1.10 -30.22 15.22
CA THR A 29 0.82 -30.18 16.66
C THR A 29 0.90 -28.73 17.17
N PRO A 30 -0.03 -28.27 18.02
CA PRO A 30 0.02 -26.94 18.59
C PRO A 30 1.12 -26.84 19.65
N VAL A 31 1.95 -25.81 19.54
CA VAL A 31 2.94 -25.43 20.56
C VAL A 31 2.19 -24.79 21.73
N GLY A 32 2.37 -25.36 22.92
CA GLY A 32 1.74 -24.89 24.16
C GLY A 32 2.29 -23.55 24.65
N CYS A 33 1.39 -22.67 25.07
CA CYS A 33 1.72 -21.47 25.84
C CYS A 33 1.96 -21.88 27.31
N GLY A 34 3.23 -21.85 27.74
CA GLY A 34 3.57 -21.94 29.16
C GLY A 34 3.24 -20.63 29.86
N GLY A 35 2.30 -20.68 30.80
CA GLY A 35 2.07 -19.62 31.78
C GLY A 35 3.04 -19.77 32.96
N THR A 36 3.68 -18.68 33.36
CA THR A 36 4.34 -18.58 34.67
C THR A 36 3.43 -17.78 35.60
N GLN A 37 2.75 -18.53 36.44
CA GLN A 37 2.15 -18.08 37.69
C GLN A 37 3.28 -18.18 38.75
N ALA A 38 3.54 -17.11 39.49
CA ALA A 38 4.40 -17.16 40.67
C ALA A 38 3.76 -16.33 41.77
N ASP A 39 3.38 -17.05 42.81
CA ASP A 39 2.69 -16.61 44.00
C ASP A 39 3.51 -15.65 44.85
N ALA A 40 2.77 -14.83 45.59
CA ALA A 40 3.25 -14.14 46.76
C ALA A 40 3.54 -15.14 47.89
N THR A 41 4.74 -15.09 48.46
CA THR A 41 4.99 -15.54 49.83
C THR A 41 5.93 -14.60 50.55
N ASP A 42 5.34 -14.02 51.59
CA ASP A 42 5.87 -13.48 52.83
C ASP A 42 6.99 -14.34 53.44
N ALA A 43 8.09 -13.73 53.88
CA ALA A 43 9.03 -14.29 54.86
C ALA A 43 10.02 -13.24 55.40
N THR A 44 9.70 -12.75 56.60
CA THR A 44 10.57 -12.64 57.79
C THR A 44 11.97 -12.00 57.73
N LEU A 45 12.06 -10.91 58.50
CA LEU A 45 13.21 -10.42 59.26
C LEU A 45 14.09 -11.53 59.88
N GLU A 46 15.40 -11.47 59.65
CA GLU A 46 16.41 -11.80 60.67
C GLU A 46 17.53 -10.76 60.66
N LEU A 47 17.71 -10.16 61.84
CA LEU A 47 18.84 -9.33 62.24
C LEU A 47 20.05 -10.22 62.49
N VAL A 48 21.21 -9.85 61.96
CA VAL A 48 22.51 -10.20 62.55
C VAL A 48 23.36 -8.94 62.61
N GLU A 49 23.54 -8.47 63.84
CA GLU A 49 24.48 -7.46 64.30
C GLU A 49 25.89 -8.04 64.49
N GLU A 50 26.89 -7.14 64.49
CA GLU A 50 28.26 -7.27 65.00
C GLU A 50 29.27 -8.10 64.15
N ALA A 51 30.54 -7.75 63.95
CA ALA A 51 31.48 -6.78 64.54
C ALA A 51 32.68 -6.65 63.56
N GLU A 52 33.16 -5.46 63.20
CA GLU A 52 34.33 -4.71 63.75
C GLU A 52 35.43 -4.53 62.68
N PRO A 53 36.27 -3.48 62.81
CA PRO A 53 36.80 -2.70 61.69
C PRO A 53 38.28 -2.99 61.41
N THR A 54 38.69 -2.89 60.15
CA THR A 54 40.13 -2.76 59.83
C THR A 54 40.36 -1.91 58.61
N GLY A 55 40.85 -0.70 58.85
CA GLY A 55 42.11 -0.28 58.25
C GLY A 55 42.05 0.42 56.91
N SER A 56 42.64 1.61 56.93
CA SER A 56 43.23 2.32 55.80
C SER A 56 42.28 3.19 54.98
N ALA A 57 42.18 4.45 55.41
CA ALA A 57 41.83 5.57 54.55
C ALA A 57 42.82 5.65 53.37
N PRO A 58 42.37 5.59 52.10
CA PRO A 58 43.15 6.14 51.01
C PRO A 58 42.93 7.65 50.98
N ALA A 59 44.05 8.37 50.89
CA ALA A 59 44.11 9.82 50.76
C ALA A 59 43.10 10.33 49.73
N GLY A 60 42.33 11.33 50.14
CA GLY A 60 41.36 12.02 49.31
C GLY A 60 42.02 12.55 48.04
N ARG A 61 41.77 11.85 46.93
CA ARG A 61 41.78 12.43 45.61
C ARG A 61 40.34 12.83 45.35
N PHE A 62 40.00 14.08 45.66
CA PHE A 62 38.82 14.70 45.10
C PHE A 62 39.12 14.87 43.61
N GLU A 63 38.85 13.83 42.83
CA GLU A 63 38.55 14.04 41.43
C GLU A 63 37.28 14.87 41.44
N GLU A 64 37.45 16.16 41.19
CA GLU A 64 36.38 17.08 40.85
C GLU A 64 35.74 16.49 39.57
N PHE A 65 34.80 15.58 39.75
CA PHE A 65 33.91 15.14 38.69
C PHE A 65 33.12 16.37 38.30
N ALA A 66 33.64 17.11 37.32
CA ALA A 66 32.83 17.96 36.49
C ALA A 66 31.79 17.02 35.86
N VAL A 67 30.64 16.88 36.53
CA VAL A 67 29.42 16.47 35.87
C VAL A 67 29.16 17.60 34.88
N GLU A 68 29.63 17.42 33.66
CA GLU A 68 29.09 18.15 32.52
C GLU A 68 27.61 17.77 32.46
N VAL A 69 26.79 18.54 33.18
CA VAL A 69 25.37 18.57 32.93
C VAL A 69 25.27 19.17 31.54
N ASP A 70 25.02 18.32 30.54
CA ASP A 70 24.62 18.76 29.20
C ASP A 70 23.36 19.62 29.38
N LEU A 71 23.55 20.93 29.52
CA LEU A 71 22.47 21.93 29.65
C LEU A 71 21.51 21.87 28.45
N ASP A 72 21.96 21.28 27.34
CA ASP A 72 21.17 21.01 26.15
C ASP A 72 20.13 19.87 26.36
N ASP A 73 20.25 19.03 27.40
CA ASP A 73 19.25 18.00 27.74
C ASP A 73 18.00 18.57 28.44
N GLU A 74 18.14 19.73 29.10
CA GLU A 74 17.03 20.41 29.73
C GLU A 74 16.03 20.93 28.69
N GLU A 75 16.50 21.50 27.57
CA GLU A 75 15.61 21.97 26.50
C GLU A 75 14.81 20.82 25.89
N THR A 76 15.46 19.68 25.64
CA THR A 76 14.79 18.49 25.10
C THR A 76 13.73 17.97 26.07
N THR A 77 14.06 17.96 27.36
CA THR A 77 13.13 17.54 28.44
C THR A 77 11.93 18.47 28.55
N VAL A 78 12.15 19.79 28.48
CA VAL A 78 11.06 20.79 28.49
C VAL A 78 10.16 20.62 27.27
N ARG A 79 10.73 20.43 26.07
CA ARG A 79 9.95 20.23 24.85
C ARG A 79 9.15 18.93 24.86
N LEU A 80 9.69 17.85 25.45
CA LEU A 80 8.97 16.59 25.67
C LEU A 80 7.78 16.79 26.62
N ALA A 81 7.98 17.47 27.75
CA ALA A 81 6.91 17.76 28.70
C ALA A 81 5.82 18.66 28.11
N GLU A 82 6.20 19.67 27.32
CA GLU A 82 5.25 20.55 26.64
C GLU A 82 4.44 19.79 25.59
N ALA A 83 5.09 18.93 24.80
CA ALA A 83 4.40 18.10 23.83
C ALA A 83 3.41 17.14 24.49
N ASP A 84 3.80 16.52 25.61
CA ASP A 84 2.91 15.66 26.41
C ASP A 84 1.69 16.44 26.96
N ALA A 85 1.86 17.71 27.35
CA ALA A 85 0.75 18.54 27.79
C ALA A 85 -0.26 18.86 26.66
N PHE A 86 0.21 19.05 25.42
CA PHE A 86 -0.67 19.19 24.25
C PHE A 86 -1.39 17.87 23.92
N ALA A 87 -0.66 16.76 23.96
CA ALA A 87 -1.23 15.43 23.72
C ALA A 87 -2.33 15.10 24.74
N ALA A 88 -2.14 15.45 26.02
CA ALA A 88 -3.15 15.26 27.08
C ALA A 88 -4.45 16.04 26.81
N ARG A 89 -4.38 17.16 26.07
CA ARG A 89 -5.55 17.94 25.63
C ARG A 89 -6.15 17.43 24.31
N GLY A 90 -5.55 16.39 23.73
CA GLY A 90 -5.96 15.82 22.46
C GLY A 90 -5.38 16.52 21.22
N ASP A 91 -4.48 17.49 21.39
CA ASP A 91 -3.85 18.23 20.29
C ASP A 91 -2.53 17.55 19.89
N PHE A 92 -2.65 16.37 19.29
CA PHE A 92 -1.50 15.54 18.91
C PHE A 92 -0.71 16.16 17.75
N GLU A 93 -1.37 16.91 16.86
CA GLU A 93 -0.71 17.62 15.77
C GLU A 93 0.25 18.69 16.29
N ARG A 94 -0.14 19.45 17.31
CA ARG A 94 0.74 20.46 17.93
C ARG A 94 1.84 19.82 18.77
N ALA A 95 1.53 18.74 19.49
CA ALA A 95 2.52 17.95 20.23
C ALA A 95 3.61 17.41 19.29
N ALA A 96 3.24 16.84 18.14
CA ALA A 96 4.19 16.33 17.16
C ALA A 96 5.07 17.43 16.54
N ARG A 97 4.54 18.63 16.29
CA ARG A 97 5.34 19.77 15.79
C ARG A 97 6.42 20.19 16.76
N LEU A 98 6.09 20.31 18.05
CA LEU A 98 7.07 20.67 19.09
C LEU A 98 8.20 19.66 19.17
N LEU A 99 7.88 18.36 19.05
CA LEU A 99 8.90 17.33 19.05
C LEU A 99 9.73 17.29 17.76
N LEU A 100 9.17 17.69 16.60
CA LEU A 100 9.94 17.83 15.36
C LEU A 100 10.92 19.00 15.42
N GLU A 101 10.53 20.10 16.06
CA GLU A 101 11.45 21.22 16.35
C GLU A 101 12.59 20.77 17.26
N ALA A 102 12.30 19.98 18.29
CA ALA A 102 13.30 19.39 19.18
C ALA A 102 14.17 18.31 18.49
N HIS A 103 13.62 17.61 17.50
CA HIS A 103 14.32 16.57 16.74
C HIS A 103 15.35 17.15 15.77
N GLY A 104 15.11 18.34 15.20
CA GLY A 104 16.03 19.01 14.28
C GLY A 104 17.48 19.10 14.78
N PRO A 105 17.74 19.67 15.98
CA PRO A 105 19.09 19.74 16.54
C PRO A 105 19.60 18.38 17.04
N ARG A 106 18.71 17.43 17.35
CA ARG A 106 19.06 16.14 17.99
C ARG A 106 18.32 14.96 17.35
N PRO A 107 18.65 14.61 16.09
CA PRO A 107 17.93 13.57 15.36
C PRO A 107 18.14 12.16 15.93
N ALA A 108 19.15 11.98 16.77
CA ALA A 108 19.47 10.69 17.39
C ALA A 108 18.80 10.48 18.77
N ASP A 109 18.11 11.47 19.36
CA ASP A 109 17.52 11.30 20.70
C ASP A 109 16.39 10.25 20.65
N PRO A 110 16.54 9.11 21.36
CA PRO A 110 15.56 8.03 21.32
C PRO A 110 14.22 8.41 21.96
N ARG A 111 14.21 9.29 22.97
CA ARG A 111 12.99 9.73 23.66
C ARG A 111 12.11 10.55 22.73
N VAL A 112 12.70 11.51 22.03
CA VAL A 112 12.01 12.34 21.02
C VAL A 112 11.46 11.46 19.90
N ARG A 113 12.26 10.49 19.42
CA ARG A 113 11.84 9.55 18.37
C ARG A 113 10.69 8.65 18.81
N GLU A 114 10.75 8.10 20.01
CA GLU A 114 9.69 7.25 20.56
C GLU A 114 8.38 8.04 20.71
N ARG A 115 8.47 9.25 21.28
CA ARG A 115 7.30 10.06 21.55
C ARG A 115 6.64 10.60 20.29
N LEU A 116 7.44 11.01 19.30
CA LEU A 116 6.94 11.31 17.97
C LEU A 116 6.17 10.10 17.39
N ALA A 117 6.66 8.87 17.58
CA ALA A 117 6.10 7.68 16.94
C ALA A 117 4.72 7.35 17.52
N GLN A 118 4.59 7.51 18.84
CA GLN A 118 3.32 7.38 19.53
C GLN A 118 2.32 8.44 19.04
N PHE A 119 2.71 9.71 18.94
CA PHE A 119 1.81 10.76 18.46
C PHE A 119 1.42 10.59 17.00
N ALA A 120 2.36 10.20 16.15
CA ALA A 120 2.07 9.95 14.74
C ALA A 120 1.08 8.78 14.55
N THR A 121 1.22 7.72 15.34
CA THR A 121 0.26 6.60 15.38
C THR A 121 -1.12 7.10 15.80
N GLU A 122 -1.20 7.92 16.84
CA GLU A 122 -2.44 8.46 17.37
C GLU A 122 -3.12 9.45 16.41
N ILE A 123 -2.35 10.34 15.76
CA ILE A 123 -2.85 11.22 14.68
C ILE A 123 -3.41 10.35 13.55
N GLY A 124 -2.67 9.31 13.15
CA GLY A 124 -3.10 8.35 12.14
C GLY A 124 -4.42 7.67 12.49
N ARG A 125 -4.53 7.16 13.72
CA ARG A 125 -5.74 6.52 14.24
C ARG A 125 -6.94 7.47 14.24
N ARG A 126 -6.76 8.69 14.75
CA ARG A 126 -7.82 9.72 14.79
C ARG A 126 -8.22 10.18 13.40
N ALA A 127 -7.26 10.32 12.49
CA ALA A 127 -7.55 10.69 11.12
C ALA A 127 -8.29 9.56 10.38
N ALA A 128 -7.96 8.29 10.68
CA ALA A 128 -8.71 7.13 10.21
C ALA A 128 -10.14 7.08 10.77
N GLU A 129 -10.33 7.40 12.05
CA GLU A 129 -11.65 7.50 12.68
C GLU A 129 -12.50 8.61 12.07
N ARG A 130 -11.91 9.81 11.91
CA ARG A 130 -12.56 10.94 11.22
C ARG A 130 -12.90 10.59 9.77
N GLY A 131 -12.03 9.86 9.07
CA GLY A 131 -12.32 9.31 7.75
C GLY A 131 -13.50 8.34 7.74
N ARG A 132 -13.56 7.39 8.69
CA ARG A 132 -14.69 6.45 8.84
C ARG A 132 -16.00 7.14 9.19
N SER A 133 -15.96 8.19 10.00
CA SER A 133 -17.13 9.00 10.37
C SER A 133 -17.58 9.96 9.27
N GLY A 134 -16.77 10.15 8.22
CA GLY A 134 -17.02 11.11 7.14
C GLY A 134 -16.62 12.56 7.46
N GLU A 135 -16.11 12.83 8.67
CA GLU A 135 -15.64 14.17 9.09
C GLU A 135 -14.39 14.64 8.36
N LEU A 136 -13.52 13.71 7.92
CA LEU A 136 -12.38 14.02 7.07
C LEU A 136 -12.57 13.40 5.69
N SER A 137 -12.47 14.23 4.65
CA SER A 137 -12.36 13.69 3.29
C SER A 137 -11.08 12.87 3.13
N ALA A 138 -11.13 11.81 2.32
CA ALA A 138 -9.95 10.99 1.99
C ALA A 138 -8.79 11.83 1.42
N THR A 139 -9.08 12.95 0.75
CA THR A 139 -8.07 13.88 0.25
C THR A 139 -7.36 14.61 1.39
N ALA A 140 -8.10 15.09 2.39
CA ALA A 140 -7.52 15.73 3.58
C ALA A 140 -6.68 14.73 4.38
N LEU A 141 -7.18 13.49 4.55
CA LEU A 141 -6.46 12.43 5.25
C LEU A 141 -5.10 12.12 4.57
N ARG A 142 -5.09 12.04 3.24
CA ARG A 142 -3.86 11.84 2.45
C ARG A 142 -2.89 13.01 2.53
N ALA A 143 -3.41 14.25 2.56
CA ALA A 143 -2.56 15.44 2.69
C ALA A 143 -1.86 15.46 4.05
N GLU A 144 -2.59 15.11 5.10
CA GLU A 144 -2.05 15.00 6.46
C GLU A 144 -1.01 13.89 6.54
N LEU A 145 -1.28 12.73 5.94
CA LEU A 145 -0.32 11.63 5.93
C LEU A 145 0.94 11.91 5.15
N ARG A 146 0.86 12.64 4.03
CA ARG A 146 2.05 13.12 3.34
C ARG A 146 2.86 14.08 4.19
N ARG A 147 2.19 14.97 4.94
CA ARG A 147 2.88 15.85 5.87
C ARG A 147 3.62 15.03 6.93
N LEU A 148 2.95 14.08 7.59
CA LEU A 148 3.57 13.22 8.59
C LEU A 148 4.72 12.38 8.04
N LEU A 149 4.57 11.82 6.84
CA LEU A 149 5.63 11.05 6.16
C LEU A 149 6.81 11.91 5.72
N HIS A 150 6.58 13.17 5.34
CA HIS A 150 7.66 14.09 5.00
C HIS A 150 8.43 14.56 6.24
N LEU A 151 7.75 14.61 7.38
CA LEU A 151 8.32 14.93 8.69
C LEU A 151 8.97 13.72 9.37
N ALA A 152 8.82 12.52 8.80
CA ALA A 152 9.36 11.28 9.35
C ALA A 152 10.90 11.25 9.17
N PRO A 153 11.68 11.19 10.26
CA PRO A 153 13.13 11.43 10.19
C PRO A 153 13.95 10.26 9.65
N ASP A 154 13.40 9.04 9.64
CA ASP A 154 14.10 7.88 9.10
C ASP A 154 13.17 6.86 8.43
N ARG A 155 13.80 5.87 7.79
CA ARG A 155 13.14 4.81 7.01
C ARG A 155 12.26 3.90 7.88
N GLY A 156 12.68 3.60 9.11
CA GLY A 156 11.90 2.77 10.04
C GLY A 156 10.59 3.45 10.40
N TRP A 157 10.63 4.77 10.54
CA TRP A 157 9.47 5.61 10.76
C TRP A 157 8.49 5.65 9.59
N GLN A 158 9.02 5.81 8.37
CA GLN A 158 8.21 5.71 7.15
C GLN A 158 7.53 4.34 7.06
N ASP A 159 8.22 3.27 7.48
CA ASP A 159 7.69 1.90 7.45
C ASP A 159 6.63 1.66 8.53
N THR A 160 6.73 2.28 9.71
CA THR A 160 5.68 2.24 10.75
C THR A 160 4.44 3.03 10.31
N LEU A 161 4.61 4.25 9.81
CA LEU A 161 3.51 5.05 9.26
C LEU A 161 2.82 4.34 8.08
N ARG A 162 3.61 3.69 7.22
CA ARG A 162 3.07 2.85 6.13
C ARG A 162 2.33 1.62 6.65
N ARG A 163 2.80 0.99 7.72
CA ARG A 163 2.13 -0.18 8.31
C ARG A 163 0.82 0.17 9.01
N GLU A 164 0.80 1.24 9.80
CA GLU A 164 -0.35 1.57 10.63
C GLU A 164 -1.43 2.35 9.88
N ILE A 165 -1.03 3.28 9.01
CA ILE A 165 -2.00 4.23 8.44
C ILE A 165 -2.29 3.98 6.96
N ALA A 166 -1.31 3.47 6.21
CA ALA A 166 -1.55 3.15 4.81
C ALA A 166 -2.63 2.09 4.56
N PRO A 167 -2.92 1.12 5.46
CA PRO A 167 -4.08 0.24 5.30
C PRO A 167 -5.42 0.99 5.29
N THR A 168 -5.55 2.08 6.06
CA THR A 168 -6.80 2.86 6.10
C THR A 168 -7.00 3.64 4.80
N VAL A 169 -5.96 4.34 4.33
CA VAL A 169 -6.03 5.05 3.05
C VAL A 169 -6.20 4.08 1.89
N ALA A 170 -5.50 2.95 1.94
CA ALA A 170 -5.64 1.89 0.95
C ALA A 170 -7.06 1.31 0.97
N ALA A 171 -7.70 1.15 2.13
CA ALA A 171 -9.07 0.63 2.22
C ALA A 171 -10.10 1.56 1.54
N ASP A 172 -9.98 2.88 1.73
CA ASP A 172 -10.81 3.86 1.02
C ASP A 172 -10.58 3.84 -0.49
N ASP A 173 -9.32 3.78 -0.90
CA ASP A 173 -8.97 3.77 -2.31
C ASP A 173 -9.36 2.45 -2.98
N VAL A 174 -9.24 1.32 -2.28
CA VAL A 174 -9.76 0.00 -2.68
C VAL A 174 -11.27 0.05 -2.83
N ARG A 175 -12.01 0.66 -1.89
CA ARG A 175 -13.46 0.84 -2.01
C ARG A 175 -13.82 1.67 -3.24
N ARG A 176 -13.10 2.78 -3.47
CA ARG A 176 -13.30 3.65 -4.63
C ARG A 176 -12.98 2.96 -5.95
N ILE A 177 -11.90 2.18 -6.01
CA ILE A 177 -11.56 1.37 -7.19
C ILE A 177 -12.68 0.37 -7.47
N ARG A 178 -13.14 -0.35 -6.45
CA ARG A 178 -14.24 -1.32 -6.61
C ARG A 178 -15.52 -0.65 -7.12
N ALA A 179 -15.88 0.52 -6.61
CA ALA A 179 -17.02 1.28 -7.10
C ALA A 179 -16.84 1.68 -8.58
N LEU A 180 -15.69 2.24 -8.94
CA LEU A 180 -15.38 2.59 -10.33
C LEU A 180 -15.44 1.37 -11.26
N LEU A 181 -14.94 0.22 -10.82
CA LEU A 181 -15.00 -1.02 -11.59
C LEU A 181 -16.42 -1.54 -11.72
N ALA A 182 -17.25 -1.45 -10.67
CA ALA A 182 -18.66 -1.83 -10.71
C ALA A 182 -19.46 -0.98 -11.70
N ASP A 183 -19.13 0.31 -11.80
CA ASP A 183 -19.73 1.26 -12.74
C ASP A 183 -19.13 1.18 -14.16
N GLY A 184 -18.13 0.32 -14.39
CA GLY A 184 -17.46 0.17 -15.69
C GLY A 184 -16.45 1.27 -16.03
N HIS A 185 -16.11 2.13 -15.07
CA HIS A 185 -15.12 3.21 -15.22
C HIS A 185 -13.68 2.71 -15.01
N VAL A 186 -13.26 1.72 -15.80
CA VAL A 186 -11.94 1.07 -15.67
C VAL A 186 -10.79 2.05 -15.90
N SER A 187 -10.91 2.97 -16.86
CA SER A 187 -9.91 4.00 -17.15
C SER A 187 -9.65 4.95 -15.97
N ALA A 188 -10.66 5.20 -15.13
CA ALA A 188 -10.51 5.98 -13.90
C ALA A 188 -9.98 5.14 -12.73
N ALA A 189 -10.27 3.84 -12.72
CA ALA A 189 -9.83 2.91 -11.68
C ALA A 189 -8.31 2.62 -11.76
N LEU A 190 -7.78 2.48 -12.97
CA LEU A 190 -6.38 2.10 -13.23
C LEU A 190 -5.34 3.05 -12.60
N PRO A 191 -5.34 4.37 -12.85
CA PRO A 191 -4.36 5.28 -12.25
C PRO A 191 -4.47 5.35 -10.73
N LEU A 192 -5.67 5.10 -10.17
CA LEU A 192 -5.84 5.00 -8.72
C LEU A 192 -5.16 3.74 -8.18
N ALA A 193 -5.32 2.59 -8.86
CA ALA A 193 -4.68 1.34 -8.46
C ALA A 193 -3.15 1.44 -8.54
N GLU A 194 -2.60 1.99 -9.61
CA GLU A 194 -1.15 2.22 -9.77
C GLU A 194 -0.59 3.10 -8.67
N LYS A 195 -1.31 4.19 -8.34
CA LYS A 195 -0.91 5.10 -7.27
C LYS A 195 -0.82 4.38 -5.92
N ILE A 196 -1.73 3.47 -5.60
CA ILE A 196 -1.68 2.74 -4.32
C ILE A 196 -0.55 1.69 -4.35
N LEU A 197 -0.38 0.99 -5.48
CA LEU A 197 0.71 0.02 -5.65
C LEU A 197 2.09 0.69 -5.50
N ALA A 198 2.25 1.91 -6.02
CA ALA A 198 3.48 2.69 -5.89
C ALA A 198 3.80 3.09 -4.43
N VAL A 199 2.81 3.17 -3.55
CA VAL A 199 3.03 3.44 -2.12
C VAL A 199 3.55 2.20 -1.38
N GLY A 200 3.50 1.02 -2.01
CA GLY A 200 4.09 -0.21 -1.46
C GLY A 200 3.37 -0.71 -0.21
N CYS A 201 2.11 -0.33 -0.01
CA CYS A 201 1.31 -0.84 1.08
C CYS A 201 1.15 -2.36 0.87
N GLY A 202 1.76 -3.18 1.71
CA GLY A 202 1.70 -4.65 1.64
C GLY A 202 0.33 -5.24 2.00
N VAL A 203 -0.75 -4.55 1.63
CA VAL A 203 -2.13 -4.86 1.99
C VAL A 203 -2.61 -6.00 1.07
N PRO A 204 -2.97 -7.18 1.60
CA PRO A 204 -3.43 -8.32 0.81
C PRO A 204 -4.58 -7.97 -0.15
N GLU A 205 -5.47 -7.08 0.27
CA GLU A 205 -6.61 -6.58 -0.49
C GLU A 205 -6.19 -5.84 -1.77
N LEU A 206 -5.00 -5.23 -1.81
CA LEU A 206 -4.49 -4.58 -3.02
C LEU A 206 -4.11 -5.59 -4.10
N ARG A 207 -3.68 -6.80 -3.71
CA ARG A 207 -3.44 -7.87 -4.68
C ARG A 207 -4.75 -8.28 -5.34
N LEU A 208 -5.81 -8.42 -4.55
CA LEU A 208 -7.15 -8.73 -5.07
C LEU A 208 -7.66 -7.62 -5.99
N VAL A 209 -7.53 -6.35 -5.58
CA VAL A 209 -7.93 -5.22 -6.43
C VAL A 209 -7.13 -5.16 -7.72
N ARG A 210 -5.83 -5.45 -7.69
CA ARG A 210 -5.02 -5.55 -8.90
C ARG A 210 -5.56 -6.64 -9.83
N HIS A 211 -5.92 -7.81 -9.32
CA HIS A 211 -6.56 -8.86 -10.12
C HIS A 211 -7.91 -8.40 -10.70
N ASP A 212 -8.73 -7.70 -9.92
CA ASP A 212 -10.02 -7.18 -10.37
C ASP A 212 -9.87 -6.14 -11.49
N VAL A 213 -8.90 -5.23 -11.36
CA VAL A 213 -8.56 -4.21 -12.37
C VAL A 213 -8.07 -4.90 -13.65
N VAL A 214 -7.13 -5.85 -13.55
CA VAL A 214 -6.64 -6.59 -14.73
C VAL A 214 -7.78 -7.35 -15.40
N ALA A 215 -8.64 -8.01 -14.63
CA ALA A 215 -9.80 -8.70 -15.18
C ALA A 215 -10.78 -7.75 -15.87
N ALA A 216 -10.96 -6.54 -15.34
CA ALA A 216 -11.78 -5.50 -15.96
C ALA A 216 -11.17 -4.98 -17.27
N LEU A 217 -9.86 -4.72 -17.30
CA LEU A 217 -9.13 -4.32 -18.51
C LEU A 217 -9.26 -5.39 -19.61
N VAL A 218 -9.08 -6.67 -19.26
CA VAL A 218 -9.24 -7.78 -20.21
C VAL A 218 -10.67 -7.82 -20.77
N ARG A 219 -11.69 -7.67 -19.92
CA ARG A 219 -13.09 -7.61 -20.39
C ARG A 219 -13.35 -6.43 -21.31
N GLU A 220 -12.80 -5.26 -20.99
CA GLU A 220 -12.99 -4.04 -21.77
C GLU A 220 -12.27 -4.13 -23.13
N ALA A 221 -11.05 -4.67 -23.15
CA ALA A 221 -10.30 -4.95 -24.38
C ALA A 221 -11.05 -5.95 -25.27
N ALA A 222 -11.56 -7.05 -24.70
CA ALA A 222 -12.37 -8.02 -25.45
C ALA A 222 -13.67 -7.41 -26.00
N GLN A 223 -14.26 -6.42 -25.32
CA GLN A 223 -15.41 -5.69 -25.84
C GLN A 223 -15.03 -4.81 -27.04
N ARG A 224 -13.90 -4.11 -26.96
CA ARG A 224 -13.37 -3.30 -28.06
C ARG A 224 -13.00 -4.15 -29.26
N GLU A 225 -12.36 -5.30 -29.04
CA GLU A 225 -12.07 -6.31 -30.07
C GLU A 225 -13.35 -6.73 -30.81
N ARG A 226 -14.39 -7.13 -30.08
CA ARG A 226 -15.69 -7.51 -30.69
C ARG A 226 -16.33 -6.39 -31.50
N THR A 227 -16.19 -5.15 -31.03
CA THR A 227 -16.68 -3.95 -31.74
C THR A 227 -15.88 -3.71 -33.02
N GLY A 228 -14.56 -3.91 -32.97
CA GLY A 228 -13.68 -3.84 -34.14
C GLY A 228 -14.00 -4.90 -35.18
N ASP A 229 -14.23 -6.15 -34.75
CA ASP A 229 -14.65 -7.25 -35.64
C ASP A 229 -15.98 -6.95 -36.33
N GLU A 230 -16.90 -6.31 -35.61
CA GLU A 230 -18.18 -5.89 -36.17
C GLU A 230 -18.03 -4.74 -37.17
N ALA A 231 -17.16 -3.78 -36.88
CA ALA A 231 -16.83 -2.70 -37.82
C ALA A 231 -16.19 -3.23 -39.10
N LEU A 232 -15.27 -4.21 -39.01
CA LEU A 232 -14.71 -4.91 -40.18
C LEU A 232 -15.80 -5.60 -41.00
N ARG A 233 -16.72 -6.32 -40.35
CA ARG A 233 -17.84 -6.98 -41.04
C ARG A 233 -18.76 -5.99 -41.77
N ARG A 234 -18.87 -4.75 -41.29
CA ARG A 234 -19.58 -3.66 -41.94
C ARG A 234 -18.76 -2.94 -43.03
N GLY A 235 -17.50 -3.29 -43.22
CA GLY A 235 -16.59 -2.64 -44.16
C GLY A 235 -16.01 -1.30 -43.66
N ASP A 236 -16.18 -0.98 -42.37
CA ASP A 236 -15.62 0.22 -41.75
C ASP A 236 -14.24 -0.06 -41.15
N ALA A 237 -13.25 -0.18 -42.04
CA ALA A 237 -11.86 -0.46 -41.69
C ALA A 237 -11.25 0.58 -40.74
N GLY A 238 -11.62 1.86 -40.89
CA GLY A 238 -11.11 2.94 -40.05
C GLY A 238 -11.60 2.82 -38.61
N ARG A 239 -12.90 2.58 -38.41
CA ARG A 239 -13.46 2.34 -37.08
C ARG A 239 -12.92 1.06 -36.45
N ALA A 240 -12.73 0.01 -37.24
CA ALA A 240 -12.11 -1.22 -36.76
C ALA A 240 -10.68 -1.00 -36.23
N ALA A 241 -9.84 -0.30 -36.99
CA ALA A 241 -8.48 0.03 -36.59
C ALA A 241 -8.46 0.81 -35.27
N ALA A 242 -9.30 1.84 -35.13
CA ALA A 242 -9.42 2.61 -33.90
C ALA A 242 -9.81 1.72 -32.69
N CYS A 243 -10.78 0.80 -32.87
CA CYS A 243 -11.16 -0.11 -31.80
C CYS A 243 -10.03 -1.07 -31.39
N TYR A 244 -9.21 -1.56 -32.32
CA TYR A 244 -8.07 -2.41 -32.00
C TYR A 244 -6.92 -1.64 -31.35
N GLU A 245 -6.68 -0.40 -31.77
CA GLU A 245 -5.72 0.50 -31.10
C GLU A 245 -6.14 0.75 -29.65
N ASP A 246 -7.41 1.06 -29.42
CA ASP A 246 -7.96 1.25 -28.07
C ASP A 246 -7.85 -0.05 -27.23
N ALA A 247 -8.01 -1.23 -27.84
CA ALA A 247 -7.85 -2.52 -27.15
C ALA A 247 -6.37 -2.80 -26.81
N LEU A 248 -5.45 -2.49 -27.72
CA LEU A 248 -4.00 -2.63 -27.53
C LEU A 248 -3.45 -1.67 -26.48
N ALA A 249 -4.05 -0.49 -26.33
CA ALA A 249 -3.71 0.45 -25.27
C ALA A 249 -4.00 -0.11 -23.86
N LEU A 250 -4.87 -1.12 -23.75
CA LEU A 250 -5.22 -1.78 -22.48
C LEU A 250 -4.44 -3.08 -22.27
N LEU A 251 -4.20 -3.82 -23.35
CA LEU A 251 -3.48 -5.09 -23.37
C LEU A 251 -2.24 -4.94 -24.25
N GLU A 252 -1.23 -4.29 -23.69
CA GLU A 252 0.03 -4.06 -24.40
C GLU A 252 0.59 -5.39 -24.94
N ASN A 253 1.00 -5.36 -26.21
CA ASN A 253 1.66 -6.48 -26.90
C ASN A 253 0.80 -7.73 -27.15
N ASP A 254 -0.53 -7.63 -27.14
CA ASP A 254 -1.37 -8.72 -27.61
C ASP A 254 -1.15 -8.95 -29.12
N ARG A 255 -0.50 -10.08 -29.45
CA ARG A 255 -0.14 -10.45 -30.82
C ARG A 255 -1.36 -10.60 -31.73
N LEU A 256 -2.48 -11.08 -31.21
CA LEU A 256 -3.68 -11.28 -32.00
C LEU A 256 -4.29 -9.92 -32.37
N LEU A 257 -4.37 -8.99 -31.42
CA LEU A 257 -4.86 -7.63 -31.67
C LEU A 257 -3.95 -6.87 -32.64
N LEU A 258 -2.63 -7.04 -32.55
CA LEU A 258 -1.68 -6.45 -33.52
C LEU A 258 -1.94 -6.96 -34.94
N THR A 259 -2.09 -8.26 -35.13
CA THR A 259 -2.41 -8.84 -36.45
C THR A 259 -3.75 -8.33 -36.98
N ARG A 260 -4.78 -8.19 -36.13
CA ARG A 260 -6.08 -7.66 -36.55
C ARG A 260 -6.02 -6.18 -36.91
N LEU A 261 -5.23 -5.39 -36.19
CA LEU A 261 -4.98 -4.00 -36.52
C LEU A 261 -4.29 -3.86 -37.89
N GLU A 262 -3.28 -4.66 -38.17
CA GLU A 262 -2.62 -4.70 -39.48
C GLU A 262 -3.60 -5.07 -40.60
N GLN A 263 -4.44 -6.08 -40.38
CA GLN A 263 -5.49 -6.47 -41.33
C GLN A 263 -6.49 -5.35 -41.58
N ALA A 264 -6.92 -4.64 -40.52
CA ALA A 264 -7.84 -3.51 -40.65
C ALA A 264 -7.20 -2.35 -41.43
N ARG A 265 -5.92 -2.05 -41.19
CA ARG A 265 -5.18 -0.99 -41.91
C ARG A 265 -4.92 -1.35 -43.38
N ALA A 266 -4.69 -2.63 -43.67
CA ALA A 266 -4.49 -3.13 -45.03
C ALA A 266 -5.81 -3.30 -45.82
N ALA A 267 -6.95 -3.35 -45.13
CA ALA A 267 -8.24 -3.45 -45.77
C ALA A 267 -8.47 -2.21 -46.64
N PRO A 268 -8.79 -2.37 -47.93
CA PRO A 268 -9.10 -1.24 -48.79
C PRO A 268 -10.25 -0.48 -48.15
N ALA A 269 -10.08 0.82 -47.90
CA ALA A 269 -11.14 1.68 -47.41
C ALA A 269 -12.33 1.46 -48.34
N ALA A 270 -13.35 0.72 -47.88
CA ALA A 270 -14.48 0.33 -48.71
C ALA A 270 -14.98 1.63 -49.32
N ALA A 271 -14.89 1.74 -50.65
CA ALA A 271 -15.03 2.99 -51.36
C ALA A 271 -16.31 3.68 -50.87
N ARG A 272 -16.15 4.72 -50.06
CA ARG A 272 -17.22 5.59 -49.57
C ARG A 272 -17.79 6.30 -50.79
N GLY A 273 -18.61 5.64 -51.59
CA GLY A 273 -18.95 6.23 -52.89
C GLY A 273 -19.64 5.40 -53.95
N ARG A 274 -20.01 4.13 -53.74
CA ARG A 274 -21.06 3.56 -54.59
C ARG A 274 -22.43 3.98 -54.05
N ARG A 275 -22.74 5.27 -54.20
CA ARG A 275 -24.15 5.69 -54.27
C ARG A 275 -24.74 4.87 -55.42
N PRO A 276 -25.80 4.07 -55.21
CA PRO A 276 -26.51 3.48 -56.33
C PRO A 276 -26.93 4.64 -57.23
N ALA A 277 -26.56 4.59 -58.51
CA ALA A 277 -27.04 5.56 -59.46
C ALA A 277 -28.58 5.52 -59.40
N PRO A 278 -29.27 6.66 -59.23
CA PRO A 278 -30.72 6.67 -59.34
C PRO A 278 -31.07 6.23 -60.76
N GLY A 279 -31.80 5.12 -60.86
CA GLY A 279 -32.46 4.68 -62.09
C GLY A 279 -33.77 5.41 -62.31
#